data_AF-E4YX80-F1
#
_entry.id   AF-E4YX80-F1
#
_cell.length_a   1.000
_cell.length_b   1.000
_cell.length_c   1.000
_cell.angle_alpha   90.00
_cell.angle_beta   90.00
_cell.angle_gamma   90.00
#
_symmetry.space_group_name_H-M   'P 1'
#
loop_
_entity.id
_entity.type
_entity.pdbx_description
1 polymer ?
#
loop_
_entity_poly.entity_id
_entity_poly.type
_entity_poly.pdbx_seq_one_letter_code
_entity_poly.pdbx_strand_id
1 'polypeptide(L)'
;MEEILKVSQVVKTNLSIPLRQEELFLEVFEDEWLTLKKFPKTTQLLADTRFSCLKKSILIKLSVISEISQTPMSGQVLIKRLPCGADEQLQYEILLFFLLRQLSIKLKNEQDVELPLACPNQLQKVGAKLDLNNAELIGCTVTTNDSSDRRFMVVDTYQIILVEPDSKLGWGKVTFAGQLQDLEIEQLSQDERTLVITVRQSFLNLIFEIKIEFQKLTFDDHIRSLTARQRLTKGRLRARHLKLQKISAVLDLPDPFASSSNCSIHRPGHAKVVKNQPRSSNSS
;
A
#
# COMPACT_ATOMS: atom_id res chain seq x y z
N MET A 1 21.33 1.29 -23.42
CA MET A 1 21.42 1.30 -21.94
C MET A 1 21.60 2.71 -21.39
N GLU A 2 22.57 3.48 -21.88
CA GLU A 2 22.84 4.85 -21.37
C GLU A 2 21.65 5.81 -21.51
N GLU A 3 20.94 5.78 -22.65
CA GLU A 3 19.74 6.61 -22.86
C GLU A 3 18.59 6.26 -21.89
N ILE A 4 18.38 4.97 -21.60
CA ILE A 4 17.35 4.50 -20.65
C ILE A 4 17.68 5.02 -19.25
N LEU A 5 18.95 5.01 -18.86
CA LEU A 5 19.39 5.53 -17.57
C LEU A 5 19.19 7.04 -17.47
N LYS A 6 19.50 7.80 -18.53
CA LYS A 6 19.26 9.24 -18.62
C LYS A 6 17.78 9.58 -18.48
N VAL A 7 16.91 8.90 -19.24
CA VAL A 7 15.45 9.11 -19.15
C VAL A 7 14.91 8.70 -17.78
N SER A 8 15.38 7.58 -17.22
CA SER A 8 15.00 7.15 -15.88
C SER A 8 15.35 8.20 -14.82
N GLN A 9 16.50 8.86 -14.92
CA GLN A 9 16.89 9.92 -14.01
C GLN A 9 16.00 11.16 -14.12
N VAL A 10 15.60 11.55 -15.33
CA VAL A 10 14.67 12.66 -15.55
C VAL A 10 13.32 12.36 -14.88
N VAL A 11 12.76 11.17 -15.13
CA VAL A 11 11.47 10.76 -14.56
C VAL A 11 11.52 10.74 -13.02
N LYS A 12 12.59 10.17 -12.43
CA LYS A 12 12.80 10.20 -10.97
C LYS A 12 12.82 11.63 -10.42
N THR A 13 13.47 12.55 -11.14
CA THR A 13 13.55 13.96 -10.74
C THR A 13 12.18 14.64 -10.83
N ASN A 14 11.40 14.37 -11.88
CA ASN A 14 10.04 14.89 -12.04
C ASN A 14 9.11 14.42 -10.91
N LEU A 15 9.27 13.18 -10.43
CA LEU A 15 8.49 12.62 -9.32
C LEU A 15 8.90 13.16 -7.94
N SER A 16 10.02 13.87 -7.82
CA SER A 16 10.54 14.33 -6.51
C SER A 16 9.69 15.41 -5.82
N ILE A 17 9.02 16.26 -6.60
CA ILE A 17 8.13 17.30 -6.06
C ILE A 17 6.79 16.67 -5.69
N PRO A 18 6.10 15.93 -6.59
CA PRO A 18 4.85 15.27 -6.26
C PRO A 18 4.94 14.33 -5.05
N LEU A 19 6.02 13.57 -4.92
CA LEU A 19 6.25 12.68 -3.76
C LEU A 19 6.16 13.39 -2.41
N ARG A 20 6.50 14.68 -2.36
CA ARG A 20 6.52 15.50 -1.12
C ARG A 20 5.25 16.31 -0.91
N GLN A 21 4.53 16.64 -1.98
CA GLN A 21 3.46 17.64 -1.95
C GLN A 21 2.08 17.07 -2.25
N GLU A 22 1.99 15.98 -3.02
CA GLU A 22 0.72 15.41 -3.45
C GLU A 22 0.17 14.45 -2.41
N GLU A 23 -1.00 14.77 -1.86
CA GLU A 23 -1.66 13.95 -0.84
C GLU A 23 -2.05 12.56 -1.38
N LEU A 24 -2.40 12.46 -2.66
CA LEU A 24 -2.81 11.21 -3.29
C LEU A 24 -1.66 10.45 -3.97
N PHE A 25 -0.41 10.91 -3.81
CA PHE A 25 0.74 10.32 -4.50
C PHE A 25 0.87 8.80 -4.25
N LEU A 26 0.76 8.39 -2.99
CA LEU A 26 0.94 6.98 -2.61
C LEU A 26 -0.15 6.11 -3.25
N GLU A 27 -1.38 6.57 -3.22
CA GLU A 27 -2.56 5.92 -3.77
C GLU A 27 -2.40 5.73 -5.28
N VAL A 28 -2.02 6.79 -6.00
CA VAL A 28 -1.75 6.72 -7.44
C VAL A 28 -0.59 5.77 -7.74
N PHE A 29 0.48 5.81 -6.94
CA PHE A 29 1.65 4.95 -7.12
C PHE A 29 1.32 3.45 -6.96
N GLU A 30 0.57 3.09 -5.91
CA GLU A 30 0.16 1.69 -5.69
C GLU A 30 -0.82 1.20 -6.76
N ASP A 31 -1.75 2.06 -7.19
CA ASP A 31 -2.72 1.73 -8.24
C ASP A 31 -2.06 1.47 -9.60
N GLU A 32 -1.13 2.32 -10.01
CA GLU A 32 -0.39 2.14 -11.26
C GLU A 32 0.46 0.87 -11.21
N TRP A 33 1.09 0.58 -10.08
CA TRP A 33 1.82 -0.68 -9.87
C TRP A 33 0.91 -1.91 -10.01
N LEU A 34 -0.26 -1.88 -9.37
CA LEU A 34 -1.24 -2.98 -9.45
C LEU A 34 -1.76 -3.15 -10.89
N THR A 35 -2.04 -2.05 -11.58
CA THR A 35 -2.48 -2.03 -12.98
C THR A 35 -1.46 -2.72 -13.88
N LEU A 36 -0.18 -2.41 -13.71
CA LEU A 36 0.92 -3.04 -14.45
C LEU A 36 1.03 -4.55 -14.19
N LYS A 37 0.78 -5.00 -12.96
CA LYS A 37 0.84 -6.42 -12.61
C LYS A 37 -0.36 -7.20 -13.13
N LYS A 38 -1.56 -6.60 -13.10
CA LYS A 38 -2.80 -7.28 -13.50
C LYS A 38 -2.93 -7.39 -15.02
N PHE A 39 -2.39 -6.42 -15.77
CA PHE A 39 -2.55 -6.37 -17.22
C PHE A 39 -1.22 -6.37 -17.99
N PRO A 40 -0.34 -7.37 -17.82
CA PRO A 40 1.02 -7.36 -18.40
C PRO A 40 1.04 -7.26 -19.93
N LYS A 41 0.03 -7.81 -20.62
CA LYS A 41 -0.11 -7.71 -22.10
C LYS A 41 -0.59 -6.33 -22.56
N THR A 42 -1.52 -5.73 -21.83
CA THR A 42 -1.94 -4.34 -22.06
C THR A 42 -0.76 -3.42 -21.77
N THR A 43 -0.03 -3.64 -20.68
CA THR A 43 1.23 -2.97 -20.35
C THR A 43 2.28 -3.12 -21.45
N GLN A 44 2.36 -4.26 -22.12
CA GLN A 44 3.27 -4.46 -23.24
C GLN A 44 2.82 -3.65 -24.47
N LEU A 45 1.52 -3.61 -24.77
CA LEU A 45 0.98 -2.71 -25.80
C LEU A 45 1.17 -1.22 -25.44
N LEU A 46 1.01 -0.86 -24.16
CA LEU A 46 1.26 0.47 -23.60
C LEU A 46 2.73 0.83 -23.68
N ALA A 47 3.62 -0.11 -23.37
CA ALA A 47 5.05 0.05 -23.53
C ALA A 47 5.37 0.21 -25.02
N ASP A 48 4.84 -0.60 -25.92
CA ASP A 48 5.16 -0.51 -27.35
C ASP A 48 4.63 0.79 -27.98
N THR A 49 3.39 1.19 -27.68
CA THR A 49 2.85 2.48 -28.13
C THR A 49 3.52 3.66 -27.45
N ARG A 50 3.87 3.59 -26.15
CA ARG A 50 4.50 4.70 -25.43
C ARG A 50 6.01 4.76 -25.56
N PHE A 51 6.72 3.66 -25.82
CA PHE A 51 8.11 3.66 -26.27
C PHE A 51 8.17 4.14 -27.72
N SER A 52 7.16 3.86 -28.55
CA SER A 52 7.00 4.53 -29.84
C SER A 52 6.77 6.03 -29.65
N CYS A 53 5.89 6.43 -28.71
CA CYS A 53 5.71 7.83 -28.33
C CYS A 53 6.93 8.43 -27.62
N LEU A 54 7.76 7.67 -26.89
CA LEU A 54 8.98 8.13 -26.21
C LEU A 54 10.12 8.23 -27.22
N LYS A 55 10.20 7.33 -28.21
CA LYS A 55 10.99 7.52 -29.44
C LYS A 55 10.55 8.80 -30.12
N LYS A 56 9.24 8.99 -30.27
CA LYS A 56 8.66 10.23 -30.79
C LYS A 56 8.98 11.39 -29.86
N SER A 57 8.93 11.30 -28.53
CA SER A 57 9.12 12.41 -27.58
C SER A 57 10.58 12.79 -27.39
N ILE A 58 11.49 11.83 -27.56
CA ILE A 58 12.92 12.06 -27.73
C ILE A 58 13.17 12.77 -29.08
N LEU A 59 12.37 12.47 -30.12
CA LEU A 59 12.35 13.25 -31.37
C LEU A 59 11.56 14.58 -31.26
N ILE A 60 10.56 14.72 -30.38
CA ILE A 60 9.67 15.89 -30.22
C ILE A 60 10.20 16.88 -29.18
N LYS A 61 11.39 16.61 -28.61
CA LYS A 61 12.26 17.72 -28.21
C LYS A 61 12.72 18.56 -29.43
N LEU A 62 12.38 18.17 -30.66
CA LEU A 62 12.50 18.96 -31.88
C LEU A 62 11.17 18.95 -32.68
N SER A 63 10.19 19.73 -32.21
CA SER A 63 9.01 20.18 -32.97
C SER A 63 8.01 19.10 -33.46
N VAL A 64 6.73 19.47 -33.47
CA VAL A 64 5.61 18.72 -34.11
C VAL A 64 5.07 17.53 -33.31
N ILE A 65 4.26 17.81 -32.29
CA ILE A 65 2.94 17.16 -32.18
C ILE A 65 1.91 18.25 -31.94
N SER A 66 1.42 18.79 -33.05
CA SER A 66 0.06 19.32 -33.18
C SER A 66 -0.83 18.16 -33.62
N GLU A 67 -2.12 18.17 -33.22
CA GLU A 67 -3.22 17.37 -33.82
C GLU A 67 -3.64 16.01 -33.22
N ILE A 68 -3.52 15.77 -31.91
CA ILE A 68 -4.39 14.77 -31.26
C ILE A 68 -5.11 15.42 -30.09
N SER A 69 -6.44 15.37 -30.15
CA SER A 69 -7.38 15.90 -29.15
C SER A 69 -6.87 15.72 -27.73
N GLN A 70 -6.49 16.83 -27.10
CA GLN A 70 -5.86 16.87 -25.77
C GLN A 70 -6.87 16.90 -24.62
N THR A 71 -8.15 16.59 -24.87
CA THR A 71 -9.21 16.78 -23.87
C THR A 71 -9.81 15.44 -23.41
N PRO A 72 -10.13 15.30 -22.10
CA PRO A 72 -10.87 14.16 -21.55
C PRO A 72 -12.21 13.90 -22.26
N MET A 73 -12.80 14.96 -22.83
CA MET A 73 -14.06 14.94 -23.60
C MET A 73 -14.00 14.12 -24.90
N SER A 74 -12.80 13.71 -25.34
CA SER A 74 -12.63 12.82 -26.50
C SER A 74 -13.09 11.37 -26.25
N GLY A 75 -13.42 11.01 -25.01
CA GLY A 75 -13.77 9.63 -24.63
C GLY A 75 -12.61 8.64 -24.72
N GLN A 76 -11.39 9.14 -24.98
CA GLN A 76 -10.19 8.32 -25.03
C GLN A 76 -9.59 8.16 -23.63
N VAL A 77 -9.35 6.91 -23.24
CA VAL A 77 -8.63 6.55 -22.01
C VAL A 77 -7.27 7.27 -22.00
N LEU A 78 -6.84 7.82 -20.86
CA LEU A 78 -5.57 8.55 -20.67
C LEU A 78 -4.38 7.89 -21.38
N ILE A 79 -4.37 6.56 -21.35
CA ILE A 79 -3.46 5.67 -22.07
C ILE A 79 -3.22 6.01 -23.55
N LYS A 80 -4.23 6.51 -24.28
CA LYS A 80 -4.22 6.73 -25.73
C LYS A 80 -4.00 8.19 -26.13
N ARG A 81 -3.80 9.10 -25.16
CA ARG A 81 -3.70 10.55 -25.40
C ARG A 81 -2.62 11.19 -24.52
N LEU A 82 -2.35 12.47 -24.76
CA LEU A 82 -1.49 13.24 -23.85
C LEU A 82 -2.22 13.45 -22.51
N PRO A 83 -1.49 13.42 -21.38
CA PRO A 83 -2.05 13.78 -20.08
C PRO A 83 -2.48 15.24 -20.08
N CYS A 84 -3.67 15.49 -19.53
CA CYS A 84 -4.29 16.80 -19.38
C CYS A 84 -4.45 17.10 -17.88
N GLY A 85 -3.77 18.14 -17.39
CA GLY A 85 -3.78 18.51 -15.97
C GLY A 85 -2.72 17.78 -15.13
N ALA A 86 -2.56 18.24 -13.90
CA ALA A 86 -1.51 17.79 -12.99
C ALA A 86 -1.68 16.30 -12.59
N ASP A 87 -2.92 15.86 -12.32
CA ASP A 87 -3.20 14.49 -11.88
C ASP A 87 -2.86 13.45 -12.96
N GLU A 88 -3.24 13.72 -14.22
CA GLU A 88 -2.93 12.83 -15.34
C GLU A 88 -1.42 12.84 -15.67
N GLN A 89 -0.75 13.98 -15.48
CA GLN A 89 0.70 14.08 -15.62
C GLN A 89 1.42 13.25 -14.55
N LEU A 90 0.94 13.28 -13.30
CA LEU A 90 1.48 12.47 -12.22
C LEU A 90 1.32 10.98 -12.49
N GLN A 91 0.10 10.54 -12.86
CA GLN A 91 -0.18 9.17 -13.26
C GLN A 91 0.74 8.73 -14.39
N TYR A 92 0.94 9.59 -15.39
CA TYR A 92 1.80 9.32 -16.53
C TYR A 92 3.28 9.14 -16.12
N GLU A 93 3.82 10.02 -15.27
CA GLU A 93 5.22 9.94 -14.81
C GLU A 93 5.47 8.70 -13.96
N ILE A 94 4.54 8.34 -13.07
CA ILE A 94 4.60 7.12 -12.25
C ILE A 94 4.61 5.87 -13.15
N LEU A 95 3.74 5.84 -14.15
CA LEU A 95 3.63 4.71 -15.07
C LEU A 95 4.88 4.58 -15.94
N LEU A 96 5.42 5.70 -16.44
CA LEU A 96 6.67 5.73 -17.19
C LEU A 96 7.85 5.23 -16.34
N PHE A 97 7.91 5.64 -15.08
CA PHE A 97 8.91 5.16 -14.13
C PHE A 97 8.90 3.63 -14.04
N PHE A 98 7.73 3.03 -13.82
CA PHE A 98 7.64 1.58 -13.70
C PHE A 98 7.99 0.83 -14.99
N LEU A 99 7.60 1.36 -16.17
CA LEU A 99 7.97 0.77 -17.45
C LEU A 99 9.49 0.76 -17.66
N LEU A 100 10.16 1.89 -17.38
CA LEU A 100 11.62 2.00 -17.45
C LEU A 100 12.30 1.06 -16.43
N ARG A 101 11.76 0.95 -15.22
CA ARG A 101 12.25 0.02 -14.19
C ARG A 101 12.13 -1.43 -14.65
N GLN A 102 10.98 -1.86 -15.17
CA GLN A 102 10.79 -3.21 -15.69
C GLN A 102 11.75 -3.54 -16.83
N LEU A 103 11.96 -2.60 -17.76
CA LEU A 103 12.96 -2.79 -18.82
C LEU A 103 14.37 -2.92 -18.26
N SER A 104 14.77 -2.05 -17.34
CA SER A 104 16.09 -2.09 -16.70
C SER A 104 16.34 -3.44 -16.01
N ILE A 105 15.37 -3.92 -15.22
CA ILE A 105 15.44 -5.21 -14.52
C ILE A 105 15.52 -6.37 -15.52
N LYS A 106 14.71 -6.35 -16.58
CA LYS A 106 14.75 -7.37 -17.65
C LYS A 106 16.10 -7.40 -18.36
N LEU A 107 16.67 -6.24 -18.68
CA LEU A 107 17.96 -6.12 -19.35
C LEU A 107 19.12 -6.57 -18.46
N LYS A 108 19.01 -6.41 -17.14
CA LYS A 108 19.98 -6.90 -16.14
C LYS A 108 19.76 -8.36 -15.72
N ASN A 109 18.64 -8.97 -16.12
CA ASN A 109 18.22 -10.30 -15.69
C ASN A 109 18.10 -10.43 -14.15
N GLU A 110 17.63 -9.36 -13.49
CA GLU A 110 17.40 -9.31 -12.04
C GLU A 110 15.92 -9.57 -11.68
N GLN A 111 15.61 -9.71 -10.39
CA GLN A 111 14.22 -9.70 -9.89
C GLN A 111 13.94 -8.40 -9.14
N ASP A 112 12.70 -7.93 -9.21
CA ASP A 112 12.27 -6.76 -8.43
C ASP A 112 12.08 -7.16 -6.97
N VAL A 113 12.97 -6.65 -6.09
CA VAL A 113 12.96 -6.93 -4.64
C VAL A 113 12.37 -5.79 -3.81
N GLU A 114 12.22 -4.60 -4.39
CA GLU A 114 11.80 -3.40 -3.66
C GLU A 114 10.29 -3.19 -3.72
N LEU A 115 9.62 -3.74 -4.73
CA LEU A 115 8.17 -3.69 -4.92
C LEU A 115 7.55 -5.09 -4.81
N PRO A 116 6.36 -5.23 -4.19
CA PRO A 116 5.47 -4.19 -3.68
C PRO A 116 5.94 -3.56 -2.35
N LEU A 117 5.50 -2.31 -2.09
CA LEU A 117 5.89 -1.53 -0.91
C LEU A 117 5.58 -2.25 0.41
N ALA A 118 4.42 -2.91 0.50
CA ALA A 118 4.10 -3.85 1.57
C ALA A 118 4.29 -5.28 1.03
N CYS A 119 5.35 -5.95 1.45
CA CYS A 119 5.61 -7.33 1.03
C CYS A 119 4.47 -8.24 1.54
N PRO A 120 3.84 -9.08 0.69
CA PRO A 120 2.76 -9.98 1.11
C PRO A 120 3.16 -10.93 2.24
N ASN A 121 4.45 -11.26 2.34
CA ASN A 121 4.99 -12.10 3.42
C ASN A 121 5.02 -11.41 4.79
N GLN A 122 4.92 -10.08 4.83
CA GLN A 122 4.83 -9.29 6.07
C GLN A 122 3.39 -9.13 6.54
N LEU A 123 2.41 -9.39 5.67
CA LEU A 123 1.00 -9.23 5.99
C LEU A 123 0.42 -10.52 6.58
N GLN A 124 -0.27 -10.38 7.71
CA GLN A 124 -1.00 -11.45 8.36
C GLN A 124 -2.27 -11.78 7.58
N LYS A 125 -2.58 -13.08 7.50
CA LYS A 125 -3.79 -13.61 6.86
C LYS A 125 -4.75 -14.12 7.92
N VAL A 126 -6.04 -14.03 7.64
CA VAL A 126 -7.08 -14.67 8.46
C VAL A 126 -6.80 -16.17 8.58
N GLY A 127 -6.92 -16.70 9.80
CA GLY A 127 -6.61 -18.07 10.17
C GLY A 127 -5.15 -18.34 10.55
N ALA A 128 -4.23 -17.39 10.33
CA ALA A 128 -2.84 -17.57 10.73
C ALA A 128 -2.69 -17.57 12.26
N LYS A 129 -1.69 -18.31 12.76
CA LYS A 129 -1.29 -18.26 14.18
C LYS A 129 -0.23 -17.20 14.39
N LEU A 130 -0.47 -16.32 15.36
CA LEU A 130 0.36 -15.18 15.68
C LEU A 130 0.96 -15.35 17.09
N ASP A 131 2.27 -15.14 17.20
CA ASP A 131 2.97 -15.05 18.48
C ASP A 131 2.72 -13.65 19.09
N LEU A 132 2.08 -13.62 20.26
CA LEU A 132 1.63 -12.42 20.95
C LEU A 132 2.50 -12.04 22.15
N ASN A 133 3.56 -12.80 22.46
CA ASN A 133 4.34 -12.60 23.69
C ASN A 133 4.96 -11.20 23.84
N ASN A 134 5.24 -10.52 22.72
CA ASN A 134 5.79 -9.17 22.68
C ASN A 134 4.82 -8.16 22.02
N ALA A 135 3.56 -8.55 21.83
CA ALA A 135 2.57 -7.70 21.18
C ALA A 135 1.83 -6.85 22.22
N GLU A 136 1.67 -5.56 21.94
CA GLU A 136 0.83 -4.68 22.75
C GLU A 136 -0.65 -4.89 22.41
N LEU A 137 -1.30 -5.80 23.14
CA LEU A 137 -2.69 -6.16 22.93
C LEU A 137 -3.66 -5.12 23.53
N ILE A 138 -4.78 -4.86 22.85
CA ILE A 138 -5.94 -4.18 23.43
C ILE A 138 -7.14 -5.11 23.37
N GLY A 139 -7.70 -5.48 24.52
CA GLY A 139 -8.90 -6.31 24.58
C GLY A 139 -10.12 -5.54 24.09
N CYS A 140 -10.90 -6.16 23.21
CA CYS A 140 -12.15 -5.60 22.69
C CYS A 140 -13.16 -6.71 22.40
N THR A 141 -14.43 -6.34 22.35
CA THR A 141 -15.51 -7.22 21.94
C THR A 141 -15.95 -6.86 20.54
N VAL A 142 -15.93 -7.84 19.65
CA VAL A 142 -16.38 -7.76 18.26
C VAL A 142 -17.87 -8.09 18.24
N THR A 143 -18.71 -7.15 17.82
CA THR A 143 -20.14 -7.41 17.61
C THR A 143 -20.40 -7.71 16.15
N THR A 144 -20.96 -8.89 15.89
CA THR A 144 -21.56 -9.29 14.61
C THR A 144 -23.07 -9.41 14.81
N ASN A 145 -23.85 -9.47 13.73
CA ASN A 145 -25.32 -9.55 13.81
C ASN A 145 -25.81 -10.70 14.72
N ASP A 146 -25.06 -11.80 14.80
CA ASP A 146 -25.47 -13.02 15.50
C ASP A 146 -24.66 -13.33 16.78
N SER A 147 -23.56 -12.62 17.04
CA SER A 147 -22.68 -12.94 18.18
C SER A 147 -21.85 -11.76 18.67
N SER A 148 -21.40 -11.87 19.92
CA SER A 148 -20.53 -10.90 20.58
C SER A 148 -19.33 -11.63 21.16
N ASP A 149 -18.17 -11.37 20.56
CA ASP A 149 -17.01 -12.24 20.68
C ASP A 149 -15.81 -11.47 21.22
N ARG A 150 -15.21 -11.96 22.31
CA ARG A 150 -14.00 -11.35 22.87
C ARG A 150 -12.81 -11.60 21.93
N ARG A 151 -12.09 -10.53 21.59
CA ARG A 151 -10.89 -10.53 20.75
C ARG A 151 -9.81 -9.63 21.35
N PHE A 152 -8.59 -9.77 20.86
CA PHE A 152 -7.52 -8.82 21.11
C PHE A 152 -7.16 -8.11 19.81
N MET A 153 -7.07 -6.79 19.87
CA MET A 153 -6.63 -5.95 18.77
C MET A 153 -5.11 -5.75 18.85
N VAL A 154 -4.45 -5.94 17.72
CA VAL A 154 -3.02 -5.70 17.50
C VAL A 154 -2.88 -4.72 16.33
N VAL A 155 -2.05 -3.70 16.51
CA VAL A 155 -1.65 -2.79 15.44
C VAL A 155 -0.23 -3.14 15.05
N ASP A 156 -0.07 -3.79 13.90
CA ASP A 156 1.23 -4.05 13.29
C ASP A 156 1.62 -2.87 12.39
N THR A 157 2.71 -3.03 11.63
CA THR A 157 3.34 -2.00 10.81
C THR A 157 2.43 -1.47 9.72
N TYR A 158 1.67 -2.37 9.06
CA TYR A 158 0.79 -2.04 7.94
C TYR A 158 -0.66 -2.49 8.16
N GLN A 159 -0.96 -3.17 9.27
CA GLN A 159 -2.27 -3.78 9.49
C GLN A 159 -2.82 -3.58 10.90
N ILE A 160 -4.15 -3.50 10.97
CA ILE A 160 -4.92 -3.85 12.16
C ILE A 160 -5.24 -5.34 12.10
N ILE A 161 -5.07 -6.04 13.21
CA ILE A 161 -5.29 -7.48 13.32
C ILE A 161 -6.16 -7.73 14.55
N LEU A 162 -7.21 -8.54 14.40
CA LEU A 162 -7.96 -9.07 15.53
C LEU A 162 -7.64 -10.54 15.69
N VAL A 163 -7.38 -10.94 16.92
CA VAL A 163 -7.06 -12.32 17.26
C VAL A 163 -8.00 -12.87 18.31
N GLU A 164 -8.41 -14.11 18.11
CA GLU A 164 -8.96 -14.95 19.18
C GLU A 164 -7.81 -15.64 19.92
N PRO A 165 -7.90 -15.83 21.24
CA PRO A 165 -6.88 -16.56 21.98
C PRO A 165 -6.81 -18.01 21.48
N ASP A 166 -5.59 -18.51 21.24
CA ASP A 166 -5.37 -19.92 20.91
C ASP A 166 -5.19 -20.74 22.21
N SER A 167 -5.38 -22.05 22.10
CA SER A 167 -5.08 -23.06 23.13
C SER A 167 -3.66 -22.95 23.71
N LYS A 168 -2.71 -22.46 22.92
CA LYS A 168 -1.33 -22.23 23.35
C LYS A 168 -1.18 -20.83 23.94
N LEU A 169 -0.77 -20.75 25.20
CA LEU A 169 -0.55 -19.47 25.89
C LEU A 169 0.43 -18.58 25.11
N GLY A 170 0.08 -17.29 24.97
CA GLY A 170 0.87 -16.32 24.22
C GLY A 170 0.68 -16.40 22.70
N TRP A 171 -0.25 -17.22 22.21
CA TRP A 171 -0.60 -17.31 20.79
C TRP A 171 -2.05 -16.92 20.55
N GLY A 172 -2.31 -16.35 19.39
CA GLY A 172 -3.67 -16.07 18.93
C GLY A 172 -3.86 -16.48 17.48
N LYS A 173 -5.10 -16.79 17.12
CA LYS A 173 -5.49 -17.04 15.73
C LYS A 173 -6.12 -15.79 15.15
N VAL A 174 -5.65 -15.37 13.98
CA VAL A 174 -6.13 -14.17 13.30
C VAL A 174 -7.57 -14.40 12.83
N THR A 175 -8.49 -13.57 13.29
CA THR A 175 -9.90 -13.57 12.85
C THR A 175 -10.21 -12.45 11.88
N PHE A 176 -9.41 -11.37 11.89
CA PHE A 176 -9.52 -10.24 10.98
C PHE A 176 -8.13 -9.64 10.72
N ALA A 177 -7.88 -9.18 9.50
CA ALA A 177 -6.67 -8.46 9.13
C ALA A 177 -6.98 -7.43 8.05
N GLY A 178 -6.84 -6.14 8.38
CA GLY A 178 -7.10 -5.02 7.48
C GLY A 178 -5.90 -4.09 7.35
N GLN A 179 -5.68 -3.49 6.17
CA GLN A 179 -4.58 -2.52 6.00
C GLN A 179 -4.89 -1.21 6.72
N LEU A 180 -3.89 -0.63 7.39
CA LEU A 180 -4.05 0.64 8.11
C LEU A 180 -4.30 1.81 7.16
N GLN A 181 -3.71 1.81 5.97
CA GLN A 181 -3.89 2.92 5.03
C GLN A 181 -5.36 3.08 4.60
N ASP A 182 -6.06 1.95 4.44
CA ASP A 182 -7.44 1.84 3.96
C ASP A 182 -8.47 1.95 5.11
N LEU A 183 -8.00 2.28 6.32
CA LEU A 183 -8.78 2.25 7.54
C LEU A 183 -9.52 3.57 7.78
N GLU A 184 -10.83 3.53 7.86
CA GLU A 184 -11.66 4.60 8.42
C GLU A 184 -12.05 4.24 9.86
N ILE A 185 -11.98 5.22 10.76
CA ILE A 185 -12.22 5.01 12.20
C ILE A 185 -13.28 6.02 12.63
N GLU A 186 -14.43 5.53 13.06
CA GLU A 186 -15.52 6.34 13.59
C GLU A 186 -15.75 5.97 15.06
N GLN A 187 -15.94 6.99 15.90
CA GLN A 187 -16.36 6.78 17.30
C GLN A 187 -17.86 7.01 17.38
N LEU A 188 -18.59 6.05 17.96
CA LEU A 188 -20.03 6.14 18.06
C LEU A 188 -20.43 7.24 19.07
N SER A 189 -21.25 8.20 18.66
CA SER A 189 -21.63 9.34 19.52
C SER A 189 -22.42 8.94 20.77
N GLN A 190 -23.11 7.80 20.72
CA GLN A 190 -23.92 7.28 21.84
C GLN A 190 -23.13 6.36 22.79
N ASP A 191 -21.94 5.90 22.38
CA ASP A 191 -21.09 5.03 23.21
C ASP A 191 -19.62 5.29 22.90
N GLU A 192 -18.97 6.08 23.75
CA GLU A 192 -17.57 6.46 23.62
C GLU A 192 -16.61 5.25 23.69
N ARG A 193 -17.08 4.12 24.22
CA ARG A 193 -16.32 2.86 24.27
C ARG A 193 -16.38 2.07 22.98
N THR A 194 -17.16 2.49 21.99
CA THR A 194 -17.33 1.77 20.74
C THR A 194 -16.68 2.52 19.58
N LEU A 195 -15.80 1.82 18.86
CA LEU A 195 -15.26 2.24 17.59
C LEU A 195 -15.88 1.40 16.47
N VAL A 196 -16.27 2.06 15.38
CA VAL A 196 -16.61 1.42 14.12
C VAL A 196 -15.41 1.58 13.20
N ILE A 197 -14.91 0.45 12.73
CA ILE A 197 -13.76 0.38 11.84
C ILE A 197 -14.23 -0.10 10.48
N THR A 198 -13.86 0.64 9.45
CA THR A 198 -14.17 0.29 8.06
C THR A 198 -12.87 0.15 7.29
N VAL A 199 -12.67 -0.96 6.60
CA VAL A 199 -11.53 -1.18 5.71
C VAL A 199 -12.02 -1.23 4.28
N ARG A 200 -11.58 -0.28 3.47
CA ARG A 200 -11.94 -0.17 2.05
C ARG A 200 -10.84 -0.74 1.17
N GLN A 201 -10.98 -1.98 0.74
CA GLN A 201 -10.08 -2.55 -0.26
C GLN A 201 -10.55 -2.16 -1.65
N SER A 202 -9.94 -1.11 -2.19
CA SER A 202 -10.06 -0.74 -3.59
C SER A 202 -9.17 -1.66 -4.43
N PHE A 203 -9.77 -2.42 -5.35
CA PHE A 203 -9.04 -3.14 -6.37
C PHE A 203 -9.09 -2.31 -7.66
N LEU A 204 -8.23 -1.28 -7.76
CA LEU A 204 -8.11 -0.38 -8.91
C LEU A 204 -9.25 0.65 -9.01
N ASN A 205 -8.91 1.93 -8.84
CA ASN A 205 -9.82 3.08 -8.86
C ASN A 205 -10.62 3.30 -10.16
N LEU A 206 -10.56 2.40 -11.16
CA LEU A 206 -11.27 2.56 -12.43
C LEU A 206 -12.11 1.37 -12.92
N ILE A 207 -11.98 0.14 -12.39
CA ILE A 207 -12.59 -1.04 -13.08
C ILE A 207 -13.22 -2.11 -12.16
N PHE A 208 -12.86 -2.27 -10.88
CA PHE A 208 -13.36 -3.41 -10.09
C PHE A 208 -14.02 -3.03 -8.75
N GLU A 209 -14.81 -4.01 -8.28
CA GLU A 209 -15.60 -4.06 -7.05
C GLU A 209 -14.80 -3.58 -5.82
N ILE A 210 -15.36 -2.63 -5.08
CA ILE A 210 -14.82 -2.16 -3.80
C ILE A 210 -15.31 -3.12 -2.73
N LYS A 211 -14.39 -3.84 -2.09
CA LYS A 211 -14.74 -4.65 -0.92
C LYS A 211 -14.63 -3.78 0.33
N ILE A 212 -15.73 -3.66 1.06
CA ILE A 212 -15.78 -2.92 2.32
C ILE A 212 -16.04 -3.91 3.46
N GLU A 213 -15.11 -3.99 4.40
CA GLU A 213 -15.25 -4.78 5.61
C GLU A 213 -15.49 -3.86 6.81
N PHE A 214 -16.54 -4.15 7.58
CA PHE A 214 -16.93 -3.36 8.74
C PHE A 214 -16.74 -4.16 10.01
N GLN A 215 -16.23 -3.50 11.04
CA GLN A 215 -16.04 -4.10 12.35
C GLN A 215 -16.41 -3.14 13.46
N LYS A 216 -17.42 -3.52 14.24
CA LYS A 216 -17.79 -2.82 15.48
C LYS A 216 -16.96 -3.40 16.64
N LEU A 217 -16.16 -2.55 17.27
CA LEU A 217 -15.29 -2.88 18.41
C LEU A 217 -15.75 -2.13 19.65
N THR A 218 -16.26 -2.85 20.65
CA THR A 218 -16.59 -2.28 21.96
C THR A 218 -15.50 -2.61 22.96
N PHE A 219 -14.94 -1.60 23.60
CA PHE A 219 -13.88 -1.72 24.60
C PHE A 219 -14.44 -1.74 26.02
N ASP A 220 -13.66 -2.25 26.98
CA ASP A 220 -14.10 -2.35 28.38
C ASP A 220 -14.43 -0.97 28.96
N ASP A 221 -13.64 0.03 28.59
CA ASP A 221 -13.70 1.40 29.07
C ASP A 221 -13.29 2.40 27.98
N HIS A 222 -13.56 3.69 28.23
CA HIS A 222 -13.29 4.76 27.28
C HIS A 222 -11.79 5.04 27.09
N ILE A 223 -10.94 4.72 28.08
CA ILE A 223 -9.48 4.88 27.98
C ILE A 223 -8.91 3.87 26.99
N ARG A 224 -9.39 2.62 27.02
CA ARG A 224 -9.02 1.58 26.04
C ARG A 224 -9.49 1.93 24.62
N SER A 225 -10.72 2.42 24.48
CA SER A 225 -11.24 2.94 23.20
C SER A 225 -10.39 4.09 22.67
N LEU A 226 -10.05 5.06 23.52
CA LEU A 226 -9.18 6.18 23.15
C LEU A 226 -7.77 5.71 22.75
N THR A 227 -7.19 4.79 23.52
CA THR A 227 -5.88 4.20 23.23
C THR A 227 -5.89 3.47 21.90
N ALA A 228 -6.93 2.68 21.62
CA ALA A 228 -7.12 1.99 20.37
C ALA A 228 -7.19 2.98 19.19
N ARG A 229 -8.05 4.00 19.29
CA ARG A 229 -8.18 5.05 18.26
C ARG A 229 -6.84 5.75 18.01
N GLN A 230 -6.15 6.17 19.06
CA GLN A 230 -4.85 6.83 18.94
C GLN A 230 -3.80 5.95 18.28
N ARG A 231 -3.71 4.66 18.66
CA ARG A 231 -2.78 3.71 18.05
C ARG A 231 -3.09 3.47 16.59
N LEU A 232 -4.37 3.33 16.23
CA LEU A 232 -4.78 3.17 14.85
C LEU A 232 -4.41 4.42 14.04
N THR A 233 -4.82 5.63 14.45
CA THR A 233 -4.50 6.88 13.75
C THR A 233 -2.99 7.07 13.56
N LYS A 234 -2.19 6.87 14.61
CA LYS A 234 -0.72 6.93 14.52
C LYS A 234 -0.16 5.83 13.61
N GLY A 235 -0.72 4.63 13.68
CA GLY A 235 -0.38 3.50 12.83
C GLY A 235 -0.63 3.79 11.36
N ARG A 236 -1.75 4.43 11.00
CA ARG A 236 -2.06 4.86 9.62
C ARG A 236 -1.00 5.80 9.07
N LEU A 237 -0.69 6.85 9.82
CA LEU A 237 0.34 7.84 9.44
C LEU A 237 1.71 7.17 9.30
N ARG A 238 2.09 6.31 10.26
CA ARG A 238 3.36 5.57 10.22
C ARG A 238 3.43 4.63 9.01
N ALA A 239 2.37 3.87 8.73
CA ALA A 239 2.31 2.96 7.59
C ALA A 239 2.49 3.72 6.28
N ARG A 240 1.79 4.86 6.12
CA ARG A 240 1.92 5.76 4.98
C ARG A 240 3.33 6.31 4.83
N HIS A 241 3.93 6.85 5.90
CA HIS A 241 5.29 7.36 5.87
C HIS A 241 6.31 6.28 5.48
N LEU A 242 6.21 5.08 6.05
CA LEU A 242 7.10 3.96 5.71
C LEU A 242 6.98 3.56 4.23
N LYS A 243 5.77 3.61 3.65
CA LYS A 243 5.58 3.35 2.22
C LYS A 243 6.20 4.46 1.36
N LEU A 244 5.96 5.73 1.69
CA LEU A 244 6.55 6.87 0.99
C LEU A 244 8.09 6.85 1.07
N GLN A 245 8.67 6.53 2.22
CA GLN A 245 10.13 6.32 2.37
C GLN A 245 10.66 5.22 1.47
N LYS A 246 9.94 4.10 1.36
CA LYS A 246 10.30 3.03 0.42
C LYS A 246 10.22 3.52 -1.04
N ILE A 247 9.24 4.34 -1.40
CA ILE A 247 9.17 4.92 -2.74
C ILE A 247 10.38 5.84 -2.99
N SER A 248 10.78 6.65 -2.02
CA SER A 248 11.98 7.49 -2.14
C SER A 248 13.22 6.66 -2.41
N ALA A 249 13.41 5.54 -1.70
CA ALA A 249 14.50 4.61 -1.97
C ALA A 249 14.42 4.03 -3.40
N VAL A 250 13.23 3.59 -3.83
CA VAL A 250 12.98 3.06 -5.18
C VAL A 250 13.25 4.10 -6.30
N LEU A 251 13.07 5.39 -5.99
CA LEU A 251 13.33 6.51 -6.90
C LEU A 251 14.76 7.07 -6.77
N ASP A 252 15.61 6.52 -5.91
CA ASP A 252 16.93 7.07 -5.56
C ASP A 252 16.87 8.54 -5.11
N LEU A 253 15.84 8.90 -4.34
CA LEU A 253 15.60 10.25 -3.82
C LEU A 253 15.88 10.32 -2.31
N PRO A 254 16.25 11.50 -1.79
CA PRO A 254 16.34 11.72 -0.34
C PRO A 254 15.03 11.39 0.37
N ASP A 255 15.12 10.93 1.62
CA ASP A 255 13.94 10.67 2.44
C ASP A 255 13.13 11.97 2.65
N PRO A 256 11.86 12.02 2.22
CA PRO A 256 11.01 13.21 2.31
C PRO A 256 10.71 13.62 3.75
N PHE A 257 10.96 12.76 4.74
CA PHE A 257 10.68 12.99 6.15
C PHE A 257 11.95 13.16 7.01
N ALA A 258 13.15 13.15 6.44
CA ALA A 258 14.43 13.22 7.18
C ALA A 258 14.59 14.49 8.04
N SER A 259 13.91 15.59 7.73
CA SER A 259 13.95 16.83 8.54
C SER A 259 13.05 16.77 9.79
N SER A 260 12.26 15.71 9.98
CA SER A 260 11.33 15.55 11.12
C SER A 260 11.83 14.58 12.20
N SER A 261 13.05 14.06 12.09
CA SER A 261 13.57 13.01 12.97
C SER A 261 14.07 13.56 14.32
N ASN A 262 13.13 13.85 15.22
CA ASN A 262 13.31 13.75 16.68
C ASN A 262 12.27 12.79 17.29
N CYS A 263 11.86 11.75 16.54
CA CYS A 263 11.10 10.64 17.09
C CYS A 263 12.00 9.41 17.17
N SER A 264 12.48 9.12 18.38
CA SER A 264 13.13 7.87 18.76
C SER A 264 12.32 6.69 18.23
N ILE A 265 12.91 5.93 17.32
CA ILE A 265 12.36 4.71 16.74
C ILE A 265 12.32 3.65 17.84
N HIS A 266 11.24 3.61 18.63
CA HIS A 266 10.86 2.38 19.30
C HIS A 266 10.30 1.44 18.23
N ARG A 267 11.04 0.36 17.93
CA ARG A 267 10.48 -0.81 17.21
C ARG A 267 9.39 -1.41 18.10
N PRO A 268 8.11 -1.40 17.69
CA PRO A 268 7.15 -2.33 18.27
C PRO A 268 7.65 -3.74 17.93
N GLY A 269 7.56 -4.68 18.87
CA GLY A 269 7.89 -6.08 18.62
C GLY A 269 7.03 -6.61 17.47
N HIS A 270 7.65 -6.93 16.34
CA HIS A 270 6.95 -7.55 15.22
C HIS A 270 6.46 -8.94 15.65
N ALA A 271 5.15 -9.16 15.56
CA ALA A 271 4.57 -10.47 15.76
C ALA A 271 4.95 -11.37 14.57
N LYS A 272 5.77 -12.39 14.81
CA LYS A 272 6.32 -13.26 13.76
C LYS A 272 5.38 -14.43 13.46
N VAL A 273 5.19 -14.72 12.17
CA VAL A 273 4.56 -15.95 11.72
C VAL A 273 5.56 -17.09 11.83
N VAL A 274 5.21 -18.14 12.56
CA VAL A 274 5.95 -19.41 12.52
C VAL A 274 5.26 -20.33 11.51
N LYS A 275 5.96 -20.67 10.43
CA LYS A 275 5.51 -21.71 9.51
C LYS A 275 5.63 -23.06 10.22
N ASN A 276 4.50 -23.74 10.42
CA ASN A 276 4.50 -25.11 10.91
C ASN A 276 5.17 -26.01 9.85
N GLN A 277 6.39 -26.48 10.12
CA GLN A 277 6.95 -27.64 9.43
C GLN A 277 6.21 -28.89 9.92
N PRO A 278 5.81 -29.81 9.03
CA PRO A 278 5.33 -31.11 9.46
C PRO A 278 6.50 -31.86 10.09
N ARG A 279 6.36 -32.27 11.36
CA ARG A 279 7.28 -33.18 12.01
C ARG A 279 7.24 -34.51 11.26
N SER A 280 8.29 -34.83 10.51
CA SER A 280 8.55 -36.18 10.03
C SER A 280 8.78 -37.09 11.24
N SER A 281 7.78 -37.92 11.55
CA SER A 281 7.92 -39.03 12.48
C SER A 281 8.80 -40.09 11.83
N ASN A 282 10.08 -40.12 12.21
CA ASN A 282 10.89 -41.33 12.11
C ASN A 282 10.75 -42.07 13.43
N SER A 283 10.02 -43.19 13.41
CA SER A 283 10.16 -44.23 14.43
C SER A 283 10.76 -45.46 13.75
N SER A 284 11.92 -45.85 14.27
CA SER A 284 12.54 -47.16 14.13
C SER A 284 11.61 -48.29 14.57
#